data_AF-A0A9X9A152-F1
#
_entry.id   AF-A0A9X9A152-F1
#
_cell.length_a   1.000
_cell.length_b   1.000
_cell.length_c   1.000
_cell.angle_alpha   90.00
_cell.angle_beta   90.00
_cell.angle_gamma   90.00
#
_symmetry.space_group_name_H-M   'P 1'
#
loop_
_entity.id
_entity.type
_entity.pdbx_description
1 polymer ?
#
loop_
_entity_poly.entity_id
_entity_poly.type
_entity_poly.pdbx_seq_one_letter_code
_entity_poly.pdbx_strand_id
1 'polypeptide(L)'
;MGNLDFDIQNTRFEDGKLNVSWKLKEQSTPQFKGKIEIYDNEKLMGQPLKVIDNIKSYKTEVSQTMQLPQTAFAKITLTDIFDRTVEKKVEITNGNSDILVGNQFAWSLKGYS
;
A
#
# COMPACT_ATOMS: atom_id res chain seq x y z
N MET A 1 -5.77 -24.89 1.54
CA MET A 1 -4.82 -23.86 1.05
C MET A 1 -5.48 -22.52 1.28
N GLY A 2 -4.83 -21.63 2.05
CA GLY A 2 -5.37 -20.32 2.39
C GLY A 2 -5.63 -19.46 1.15
N ASN A 3 -6.62 -18.58 1.21
CA ASN A 3 -6.85 -17.61 0.15
C ASN A 3 -5.95 -16.39 0.41
N LEU A 4 -5.13 -16.00 -0.57
CA LEU A 4 -4.42 -14.73 -0.51
C LEU A 4 -5.45 -13.62 -0.28
N ASP A 5 -5.23 -12.76 0.71
CA ASP A 5 -5.98 -11.54 0.98
C ASP A 5 -5.14 -10.67 1.92
N PHE A 6 -5.34 -9.37 1.87
CA PHE A 6 -4.57 -8.41 2.64
C PHE A 6 -5.35 -7.12 2.85
N ASP A 7 -5.06 -6.39 3.90
CA ASP A 7 -5.65 -5.07 4.14
C ASP A 7 -4.57 -4.00 4.03
N ILE A 8 -4.87 -2.92 3.29
CA ILE A 8 -3.99 -1.76 3.20
C ILE A 8 -4.02 -1.05 4.56
N GLN A 9 -2.85 -0.75 5.10
CA GLN A 9 -2.70 -0.11 6.41
C GLN A 9 -2.37 1.38 6.30
N ASN A 10 -1.55 1.77 5.31
CA ASN A 10 -1.12 3.15 5.13
C ASN A 10 -0.75 3.43 3.68
N THR A 11 -1.08 4.63 3.17
CA THR A 11 -0.69 5.17 1.86
C THR A 11 -0.48 6.67 1.94
N ARG A 12 0.58 7.07 2.65
CA ARG A 12 0.93 8.49 2.87
C ARG A 12 2.07 8.94 1.98
N PHE A 13 1.96 10.15 1.48
CA PHE A 13 3.03 10.85 0.78
C PHE A 13 3.40 12.12 1.55
N GLU A 14 4.62 12.15 2.07
CA GLU A 14 5.16 13.24 2.88
C GLU A 14 6.62 13.47 2.47
N ASP A 15 7.06 14.73 2.38
CA ASP A 15 8.44 15.12 2.07
C ASP A 15 9.05 14.43 0.84
N GLY A 16 8.25 14.26 -0.22
CA GLY A 16 8.70 13.59 -1.46
C GLY A 16 8.85 12.07 -1.33
N LYS A 17 8.32 11.47 -0.26
CA LYS A 17 8.42 10.04 0.02
C LYS A 17 7.04 9.41 0.14
N LEU A 18 6.78 8.43 -0.72
CA LEU A 18 5.59 7.58 -0.67
C LEU A 18 5.84 6.41 0.27
N ASN A 19 4.95 6.22 1.23
CA ASN A 19 4.93 5.07 2.13
C ASN A 19 3.63 4.29 1.94
N VAL A 20 3.75 3.05 1.48
CA VAL A 20 2.64 2.11 1.30
C VAL A 20 2.88 0.91 2.20
N SER A 21 1.92 0.57 3.05
CA SER A 21 1.99 -0.63 3.90
C SER A 21 0.70 -1.42 3.88
N TRP A 22 0.82 -2.73 4.08
CA TRP A 22 -0.28 -3.68 4.07
C TRP A 22 -0.04 -4.79 5.08
N LYS A 23 -1.11 -5.49 5.44
CA LYS A 23 -1.07 -6.65 6.33
C LYS A 23 -1.82 -7.81 5.69
N LEU A 24 -1.19 -8.99 5.61
CA LEU A 24 -1.88 -10.21 5.20
C LEU A 24 -2.95 -10.58 6.23
N LYS A 25 -4.08 -11.13 5.78
CA LYS A 25 -5.07 -11.70 6.70
C LYS A 25 -4.58 -13.04 7.26
N GLU A 26 -5.06 -13.43 8.43
CA GLU A 26 -4.57 -14.61 9.17
C GLU A 26 -4.63 -15.92 8.37
N GLN A 27 -5.59 -16.06 7.47
CA GLN A 27 -5.77 -17.25 6.64
C GLN A 27 -5.07 -17.15 5.27
N SER A 28 -4.26 -16.11 5.04
CA SER A 28 -3.67 -15.84 3.75
C SER A 28 -2.34 -16.56 3.53
N THR A 29 -2.03 -16.82 2.27
CA THR A 29 -0.77 -17.45 1.88
C THR A 29 0.39 -16.49 2.19
N PRO A 30 1.37 -16.91 3.01
CA PRO A 30 2.49 -16.05 3.38
C PRO A 30 3.52 -15.91 2.25
N GLN A 31 3.44 -16.75 1.20
CA GLN A 31 4.34 -16.72 0.06
C GLN A 31 3.66 -16.04 -1.12
N PHE A 32 4.13 -14.84 -1.45
CA PHE A 32 3.64 -14.01 -2.55
C PHE A 32 4.76 -13.14 -3.13
N LYS A 33 4.53 -12.59 -4.32
CA LYS A 33 5.27 -11.46 -4.89
C LYS A 33 4.32 -10.28 -4.98
N GLY A 34 4.76 -9.12 -4.50
CA GLY A 34 4.00 -7.89 -4.60
C GLY A 34 4.46 -7.03 -5.77
N LYS A 35 3.52 -6.23 -6.27
CA LYS A 35 3.73 -5.16 -7.24
C LYS A 35 2.88 -3.97 -6.81
N ILE A 36 3.43 -2.77 -6.89
CA ILE A 36 2.70 -1.52 -6.69
C ILE A 36 2.84 -0.68 -7.95
N GLU A 37 1.71 -0.24 -8.48
CA GLU A 37 1.64 0.66 -9.63
C GLU A 37 0.97 1.96 -9.21
N ILE A 38 1.61 3.08 -9.51
CA ILE A 38 1.12 4.40 -9.14
C ILE A 38 0.61 5.13 -10.38
N TYR A 39 -0.58 5.70 -10.28
CA TYR A 39 -1.26 6.41 -11.36
C TYR A 39 -1.67 7.81 -10.91
N ASP A 40 -1.80 8.71 -11.87
CA ASP A 40 -2.39 10.05 -11.70
C ASP A 40 -3.93 10.05 -11.84
N ASN A 41 -4.53 8.90 -12.15
CA ASN A 41 -5.95 8.77 -12.44
C ASN A 41 -6.60 7.64 -11.65
N GLU A 42 -7.84 7.88 -11.23
CA GLU A 42 -8.59 6.93 -10.40
C GLU A 42 -8.91 5.61 -11.12
N LYS A 43 -8.95 5.66 -12.46
CA LYS A 43 -9.28 4.51 -13.30
C LYS A 43 -8.11 3.50 -13.41
N LEU A 44 -6.91 3.86 -12.94
CA LEU A 44 -5.70 3.03 -13.03
C LEU A 44 -5.38 2.61 -14.48
N MET A 45 -5.68 3.50 -15.44
CA MET A 45 -5.48 3.24 -16.87
C MET A 45 -4.26 3.99 -17.40
N GLY A 46 -3.68 3.45 -18.48
CA GLY A 46 -2.53 4.05 -19.15
C GLY A 46 -1.19 3.64 -18.55
N GLN A 47 -0.17 4.46 -18.77
CA GLN A 47 1.16 4.22 -18.25
C GLN A 47 1.24 4.65 -16.77
N PRO A 48 1.65 3.77 -15.85
CA PRO A 48 1.86 4.14 -14.46
C PRO A 48 3.01 5.16 -14.34
N LEU A 49 2.84 6.15 -13.46
CA LEU A 49 3.89 7.10 -13.07
C LEU A 49 5.11 6.38 -12.48
N LYS A 50 4.84 5.31 -11.72
CA LYS A 50 5.87 4.48 -11.12
C LYS A 50 5.38 3.05 -10.99
N VAL A 51 6.31 2.12 -11.24
CA VAL A 51 6.13 0.70 -10.95
C VAL A 51 7.17 0.30 -9.92
N ILE A 52 6.72 -0.39 -8.88
CA ILE A 52 7.54 -1.01 -7.86
C ILE A 52 7.23 -2.50 -7.93
N ASP A 53 8.12 -3.27 -8.54
CA ASP A 53 7.92 -4.68 -8.77
C ASP A 53 8.76 -5.53 -7.81
N ASN A 54 8.58 -6.86 -7.90
CA ASN A 54 9.37 -7.85 -7.18
C ASN A 54 9.44 -7.64 -5.65
N ILE A 55 8.37 -7.09 -5.07
CA ILE A 55 8.25 -6.91 -3.62
C ILE A 55 8.20 -8.30 -3.00
N LYS A 56 9.14 -8.58 -2.11
CA LYS A 56 9.27 -9.90 -1.48
C LYS A 56 8.19 -10.11 -0.43
N SER A 57 7.77 -11.36 -0.24
CA SER A 57 6.71 -11.73 0.70
C SER A 57 6.94 -11.33 2.16
N TYR A 58 8.20 -11.22 2.59
CA TYR A 58 8.55 -10.78 3.94
C TYR A 58 8.41 -9.27 4.15
N LYS A 59 8.14 -8.50 3.07
CA LYS A 59 7.86 -7.08 3.16
C LYS A 59 6.36 -6.87 3.34
N THR A 60 6.03 -6.00 4.29
CA THR A 60 4.69 -5.48 4.55
C THR A 60 4.59 -3.99 4.26
N GLU A 61 5.69 -3.40 3.79
CA GLU A 61 5.79 -1.99 3.50
C GLU A 61 6.80 -1.72 2.37
N VAL A 62 6.55 -0.63 1.67
CA VAL A 62 7.44 -0.03 0.67
C VAL A 62 7.50 1.46 0.94
N SER A 63 8.72 1.98 0.92
CA SER A 63 9.01 3.40 1.08
C SER A 63 9.89 3.84 -0.08
N GLN A 64 9.41 4.80 -0.87
CA GLN A 64 10.12 5.24 -2.07
C GLN A 64 10.05 6.75 -2.24
N THR A 65 11.19 7.36 -2.51
CA THR A 65 11.30 8.77 -2.88
C THR A 65 10.84 8.96 -4.33
N MET A 66 9.86 9.83 -4.53
CA MET A 66 9.32 10.15 -5.86
C MET A 66 8.57 11.50 -5.84
N GLN A 67 8.29 12.02 -7.03
CA GLN A 67 7.38 13.16 -7.19
C GLN A 67 6.00 12.62 -7.53
N LEU A 68 4.98 13.07 -6.79
CA LEU A 68 3.58 12.74 -7.06
C LEU A 68 2.79 13.99 -7.43
N PRO A 69 1.80 13.87 -8.34
CA PRO A 69 0.81 14.92 -8.55
C PRO A 69 -0.05 15.11 -7.29
N GLN A 70 -0.89 16.14 -7.29
CA GLN A 70 -1.76 16.48 -6.15
C GLN A 70 -2.66 15.32 -5.73
N THR A 71 -3.19 14.58 -6.71
CA THR A 71 -4.00 13.37 -6.50
C THR A 71 -3.34 12.22 -7.25
N ALA A 72 -3.10 11.13 -6.54
CA ALA A 72 -2.52 9.93 -7.12
C ALA A 72 -3.15 8.68 -6.49
N PHE A 73 -3.12 7.59 -7.23
CA PHE A 73 -3.74 6.32 -6.84
C PHE A 73 -2.72 5.21 -6.92
N ALA A 74 -2.71 4.34 -5.92
CA ALA A 74 -1.88 3.15 -5.89
C ALA A 74 -2.74 1.91 -6.16
N LYS A 75 -2.28 1.08 -7.09
CA LYS A 75 -2.74 -0.29 -7.29
C LYS A 75 -1.73 -1.23 -6.66
N ILE A 76 -2.12 -1.93 -5.61
CA ILE A 76 -1.32 -2.94 -4.95
C ILE A 76 -1.82 -4.30 -5.43
N THR A 77 -0.92 -5.07 -6.03
CA THR A 77 -1.19 -6.40 -6.55
C THR A 77 -0.27 -7.39 -5.84
N LEU A 78 -0.84 -8.37 -5.15
CA LEU A 78 -0.10 -9.49 -4.58
C LEU A 78 -0.45 -10.76 -5.37
N THR A 79 0.57 -11.51 -5.78
CA THR A 79 0.42 -12.79 -6.50
C THR A 79 1.08 -13.90 -5.71
N ASP A 80 0.33 -14.96 -5.39
CA ASP A 80 0.87 -16.11 -4.66
C ASP A 80 1.65 -17.09 -5.56
N ILE A 81 2.15 -18.17 -4.95
CA ILE A 81 2.94 -19.22 -5.63
C ILE A 81 2.12 -20.09 -6.61
N PHE A 82 0.79 -19.95 -6.62
CA PHE A 82 -0.12 -20.64 -7.54
C PHE A 82 -0.71 -19.66 -8.58
N ASP A 83 -0.03 -18.52 -8.80
CA ASP A 83 -0.43 -17.43 -9.69
C ASP A 83 -1.79 -16.79 -9.37
N ARG A 84 -2.30 -16.97 -8.13
CA ARG A 84 -3.52 -16.31 -7.68
C ARG A 84 -3.20 -14.89 -7.30
N THR A 85 -3.99 -13.95 -7.79
CA THR A 85 -3.72 -12.53 -7.66
C THR A 85 -4.84 -11.83 -6.91
N VAL A 86 -4.47 -10.96 -5.96
CA VAL A 86 -5.38 -10.06 -5.25
C VAL A 86 -4.92 -8.64 -5.50
N GLU A 87 -5.87 -7.79 -5.88
CA GLU A 87 -5.62 -6.39 -6.20
C GLU A 87 -6.43 -5.49 -5.28
N LYS A 88 -5.79 -4.43 -4.78
CA LYS A 88 -6.47 -3.36 -4.03
C LYS A 88 -6.03 -2.00 -4.55
N LYS A 89 -7.04 -1.14 -4.76
CA LYS A 89 -6.87 0.26 -5.13
C LYS A 89 -6.96 1.12 -3.88
N VAL A 90 -6.14 2.15 -3.80
CA VAL A 90 -6.21 3.16 -2.75
C VAL A 90 -5.77 4.51 -3.27
N GLU A 91 -6.39 5.57 -2.76
CA GLU A 91 -5.97 6.94 -3.01
C GLU A 91 -4.77 7.29 -2.10
N ILE A 92 -3.80 8.01 -2.66
CA ILE A 92 -2.62 8.46 -1.92
C ILE A 92 -2.96 9.78 -1.25
N THR A 93 -2.95 9.79 0.08
CA THR A 93 -3.15 11.02 0.85
C THR A 93 -1.86 11.81 0.86
N ASN A 94 -1.89 13.02 0.30
CA ASN A 94 -0.79 13.97 0.39
C ASN A 94 -0.85 14.66 1.76
N GLY A 95 0.26 14.64 2.50
CA GLY A 95 0.37 15.13 3.88
C GLY A 95 0.10 16.63 4.10
N ASN A 96 -0.27 17.38 3.05
CA ASN A 96 -0.77 18.76 3.17
C ASN A 96 -2.30 18.87 3.31
N SER A 97 -3.00 17.75 3.55
CA SER A 97 -4.46 17.74 3.73
C SER A 97 -4.79 17.10 5.06
N ASP A 98 -5.29 17.89 6.01
CA ASP A 98 -5.98 17.47 7.23
C ASP A 98 -7.19 16.57 6.89
N ILE A 99 -6.95 15.30 6.59
CA ILE A 99 -8.01 14.31 6.41
C ILE A 99 -7.83 13.24 7.48
N LEU A 100 -8.29 13.62 8.67
CA LEU A 100 -8.87 12.74 9.67
C LEU A 100 -10.08 12.01 9.08
N VAL A 101 -9.88 11.03 8.20
CA VAL A 101 -10.92 10.04 7.88
C VAL A 101 -10.29 8.67 7.74
N GLY A 102 -10.49 7.83 8.75
CA GLY A 102 -10.22 6.39 8.70
C GLY A 102 -9.26 5.90 9.78
N ASN A 103 -9.83 5.62 10.95
CA ASN A 103 -9.23 5.03 12.14
C ASN A 103 -8.36 5.95 13.02
N GLN A 104 -8.88 6.20 14.22
CA GLN A 104 -8.22 6.84 15.35
C GLN A 104 -6.96 6.04 15.74
N PHE A 105 -5.80 6.42 15.20
CA PHE A 105 -4.51 5.97 15.72
C PHE A 105 -4.13 6.84 16.93
N ALA A 106 -4.76 6.57 18.07
CA ALA A 106 -4.23 7.01 19.36
C ALA A 106 -3.10 6.06 19.75
N TRP A 107 -1.84 6.46 19.53
CA TRP A 107 -0.71 5.81 20.20
C TRP A 107 -0.81 6.09 21.70
N SER A 108 -1.48 5.21 22.46
CA SER A 108 -1.32 5.21 23.91
C SER A 108 0.03 4.54 24.24
N LEU A 109 1.07 5.37 24.37
CA LEU A 109 2.26 4.99 25.13
C LEU A 109 1.83 4.84 26.60
N LYS A 110 1.48 3.64 27.02
CA LYS A 110 1.45 3.32 28.44
C LYS A 110 2.90 3.29 28.92
N GLY A 111 3.36 4.44 29.40
CA GLY A 111 4.57 4.52 30.19
C GLY A 111 4.43 3.61 31.41
N TYR A 112 5.29 2.61 31.50
CA TYR A 112 5.58 1.95 32.75
C TYR A 112 6.51 2.89 33.53
N SER A 113 6.09 3.30 34.72
CA SER A 113 6.97 3.85 35.76
C SER A 113 6.76 3.08 37.04
#